data_AF-A0A2N2VTW1-F1
#
_entry.id   AF-A0A2N2VTW1-F1
#
_cell.length_a   1.000
_cell.length_b   1.000
_cell.length_c   1.000
_cell.angle_alpha   90.00
_cell.angle_beta   90.00
_cell.angle_gamma   90.00
#
_symmetry.space_group_name_H-M   'P 1'
#
loop_
_entity.id
_entity.type
_entity.pdbx_description
1 polymer ?
#
loop_
_entity_poly.entity_id
_entity_poly.type
_entity_poly.pdbx_seq_one_letter_code
_entity_poly.pdbx_strand_id
1 'polypeptide(L)' 'MTVENSRNEEVKRRIQKWEQENNKQLQECSREEWILAMQGIMAMTRRETEEYLDHLLAQNNNY' A
#
# COMPACT_ATOMS: atom_id res chain seq x y z
N MET A 1 -16.97 16.85 -0.30
CA MET A 1 -16.53 15.58 0.29
C MET A 1 -15.89 14.78 -0.82
N THR A 2 -14.56 14.75 -0.82
CA THR A 2 -13.74 14.29 -1.95
C THR A 2 -13.67 12.76 -1.98
N VAL A 3 -13.86 12.20 -3.17
CA VAL A 3 -13.81 10.75 -3.50
C VAL A 3 -12.50 10.10 -3.04
N GLU A 4 -11.44 10.89 -2.84
CA GLU A 4 -10.14 10.49 -2.29
C GLU A 4 -10.23 9.80 -0.92
N ASN A 5 -11.13 10.21 -0.03
CA ASN A 5 -11.21 9.62 1.31
C ASN A 5 -11.78 8.19 1.30
N SER A 6 -12.80 7.91 0.48
CA SER A 6 -13.44 6.59 0.45
C SER A 6 -12.52 5.52 -0.16
N ARG A 7 -11.71 5.89 -1.15
CA ARG A 7 -10.74 4.98 -1.75
C ARG A 7 -9.65 4.61 -0.75
N ASN A 8 -9.20 5.58 0.05
CA ASN A 8 -8.18 5.37 1.06
C ASN A 8 -8.65 4.45 2.19
N GLU A 9 -9.91 4.55 2.63
CA GLU A 9 -10.47 3.65 3.65
C GLU A 9 -10.59 2.20 3.18
N GLU A 10 -11.03 1.97 1.94
CA GLU A 10 -11.15 0.61 1.39
C GLU A 10 -9.77 -0.06 1.25
N VAL A 11 -8.79 0.70 0.77
CA VAL A 11 -7.39 0.26 0.69
C VAL A 11 -6.85 -0.08 2.08
N LYS A 12 -7.10 0.76 3.08
CA LYS A 12 -6.67 0.52 4.46
C LYS A 12 -7.28 -0.76 5.04
N ARG A 13 -8.55 -1.04 4.76
CA ARG A 13 -9.20 -2.30 5.17
C ARG A 13 -8.59 -3.52 4.49
N ARG A 14 -8.28 -3.43 3.20
CA ARG A 14 -7.66 -4.53 2.44
C ARG A 14 -6.22 -4.79 2.90
N ILE A 15 -5.46 -3.72 3.17
CA ILE A 15 -4.13 -3.78 3.80
C ILE A 15 -4.23 -4.51 5.14
N GLN A 16 -5.10 -4.05 6.06
CA GLN A 16 -5.26 -4.70 7.36
C GLN A 16 -5.66 -6.17 7.26
N LYS A 17 -6.54 -6.51 6.31
CA LYS A 17 -6.92 -7.90 6.07
C LYS A 17 -5.72 -8.73 5.59
N TRP A 18 -4.96 -8.21 4.63
CA TRP A 18 -3.75 -8.86 4.13
C TRP A 18 -2.71 -9.06 5.25
N GLU A 19 -2.50 -8.06 6.10
CA GLU A 19 -1.57 -8.12 7.24
C GLU A 19 -2.00 -9.17 8.27
N GLN A 20 -3.31 -9.30 8.52
CA GLN A 20 -3.86 -10.36 9.37
C GLN A 20 -3.69 -11.76 8.77
N GLU A 21 -3.92 -11.92 7.46
CA GLU A 21 -3.77 -13.20 6.76
C GLU A 21 -2.31 -13.64 6.66
N ASN A 22 -1.37 -12.70 6.48
CA ASN A 22 0.06 -12.99 6.35
C ASN A 22 0.83 -12.91 7.67
N ASN A 23 0.18 -12.49 8.75
CA ASN A 23 0.78 -12.25 10.08
C ASN A 23 2.04 -11.38 10.01
N LYS A 24 2.04 -10.42 9.08
CA LYS A 24 3.22 -9.60 8.76
C LYS A 24 2.75 -8.23 8.30
N GLN A 25 3.41 -7.17 8.77
CA GLN A 25 3.06 -5.84 8.30
C GLN A 25 3.58 -5.63 6.88
N LEU A 26 2.82 -4.87 6.10
CA LEU A 26 3.27 -4.47 4.77
C LEU A 26 4.61 -3.70 4.86
N GLN A 27 4.77 -2.86 5.88
CA GLN A 27 6.04 -2.15 6.11
C GLN A 27 7.23 -3.06 6.45
N GLU A 28 6.98 -4.30 6.92
CA GLU A 28 8.01 -5.31 7.19
C GLU A 28 8.26 -6.24 5.99
N CYS A 29 7.46 -6.12 4.94
CA CYS A 29 7.67 -6.83 3.69
C CYS A 29 8.77 -6.19 2.85
N SER A 30 9.48 -7.01 2.09
CA SER A 30 10.41 -6.51 1.09
C SER A 30 9.66 -5.68 0.06
N ARG A 31 10.33 -4.72 -0.58
CA ARG A 31 9.73 -3.85 -1.60
C ARG A 31 8.94 -4.65 -2.65
N GLU A 32 9.47 -5.79 -3.09
CA GLU A 32 8.81 -6.68 -4.05
C GLU A 32 7.53 -7.33 -3.51
N GLU A 33 7.55 -7.84 -2.27
CA GLU A 33 6.36 -8.41 -1.62
C GLU A 33 5.28 -7.34 -1.41
N TRP A 34 5.69 -6.13 -1.02
CA TRP A 34 4.79 -5.00 -0.87
C TRP A 34 4.13 -4.61 -2.17
N ILE A 35 4.91 -4.56 -3.26
CA ILE A 35 4.39 -4.26 -4.59
C ILE A 35 3.36 -5.31 -5.01
N LEU A 36 3.68 -6.60 -4.86
CA LEU A 36 2.76 -7.68 -5.21
C LEU A 36 1.46 -7.64 -4.39
N ALA A 37 1.57 -7.41 -3.08
CA ALA A 37 0.41 -7.27 -2.20
C ALA A 37 -0.44 -6.06 -2.57
N MET A 38 0.18 -4.91 -2.81
CA MET A 38 -0.50 -3.66 -3.18
C MET A 38 -1.12 -3.71 -4.58
N GLN A 39 -0.50 -4.42 -5.54
CA GLN A 39 -1.13 -4.70 -6.83
C GLN A 39 -2.44 -5.48 -6.64
N GLY A 40 -2.48 -6.46 -5.73
CA GLY A 40 -3.70 -7.20 -5.40
C GLY A 40 -4.72 -6.37 -4.62
N ILE A 41 -4.26 -5.56 -3.67
CA ILE A 41 -5.11 -4.76 -2.78
C ILE A 41 -5.74 -3.58 -3.52
N MET A 42 -4.96 -2.82 -4.29
CA MET A 42 -5.41 -1.61 -4.98
C MET A 42 -5.80 -1.85 -6.44
N ALA A 43 -5.64 -3.08 -6.96
CA ALA A 43 -5.87 -3.43 -8.37
C ALA A 43 -5.14 -2.46 -9.32
N MET A 44 -3.96 -2.03 -8.90
CA MET A 44 -3.14 -1.02 -9.57
C MET A 44 -1.95 -1.68 -10.26
N THR A 45 -1.37 -1.00 -11.24
CA THR A 45 -0.20 -1.53 -11.95
C THR A 45 1.05 -1.44 -11.10
N ARG A 46 2.03 -2.31 -11.38
CA ARG A 46 3.33 -2.35 -10.68
C ARG A 46 3.96 -0.96 -10.59
N ARG A 47 3.89 -0.21 -11.70
CA ARG A 47 4.45 1.14 -11.80
C ARG A 47 3.76 2.12 -10.88
N GLU A 48 2.42 2.15 -10.85
CA GLU A 48 1.67 3.00 -9.93
C GLU A 48 1.97 2.62 -8.47
N THR A 49 2.13 1.33 -8.19
CA THR A 49 2.47 0.86 -6.84
C THR A 49 3.87 1.32 -6.46
N GLU A 50 4.84 1.21 -7.35
CA GLU A 50 6.21 1.70 -7.16
C GLU A 50 6.25 3.21 -6.94
N GLU A 51 5.53 3.99 -7.75
CA GLU A 51 5.40 5.44 -7.59
C GLU A 51 4.75 5.80 -6.25
N TYR A 52 3.70 5.08 -5.84
CA TYR A 52 3.07 5.27 -4.54
C TYR A 52 4.02 4.94 -3.38
N LEU A 53 4.76 3.84 -3.47
CA LEU A 53 5.76 3.42 -2.47
C LEU A 53 6.91 4.42 -2.38
N ASP A 54 7.38 4.93 -3.53
CA ASP A 54 8.41 5.96 -3.63
C ASP A 54 7.94 7.26 -2.99
N HIS A 55 6.72 7.72 -3.29
CA HIS A 55 6.09 8.86 -2.62
C HIS A 55 5.97 8.66 -1.10
N LEU A 56 5.61 7.46 -0.64
CA LEU A 56 5.46 7.14 0.78
C LEU A 56 6.81 7.12 1.51
N LEU A 57 7.83 6.53 0.90
CA LEU A 57 9.22 6.53 1.40
C LEU A 57 9.82 7.93 1.38
N ALA A 58 9.56 8.72 0.34
CA ALA A 58 10.00 10.11 0.24
C ALA A 58 9.33 10.98 1.31
N GLN A 59 8.03 10.77 1.58
CA GLN A 59 7.33 11.46 2.66
C GLN A 59 7.84 11.05 4.04
N ASN A 60 8.21 9.79 4.24
CA ASN A 60 8.73 9.29 5.53
C ASN A 60 10.22 9.62 5.77
N ASN A 61 10.98 9.92 4.70
CA ASN A 61 12.39 10.37 4.78
C ASN A 61 12.57 11.90 4.76
N ASN A 62 11.50 12.70 4.64
CA ASN A 62 11.62 14.15 4.75
C ASN A 62 11.70 14.57 6.22
N TYR A 63 12.93 14.88 6.65
CA TYR A 63 13.27 15.72 7.79
C TYR A 63 12.85 17.18 7.54
#